data_AF-A0A6L7IUQ4-F1
#
_entry.id   AF-A0A6L7IUQ4-F1
#
_cell.length_a   1.000
_cell.length_b   1.000
_cell.length_c   1.000
_cell.angle_alpha   90.00
_cell.angle_beta   90.00
_cell.angle_gamma   90.00
#
_symmetry.space_group_name_H-M   'P 1'
#
loop_
_entity.id
_entity.type
_entity.pdbx_description
1 polymer ?
#
loop_
_entity_poly.entity_id
_entity_poly.type
_entity_poly.pdbx_seq_one_letter_code
_entity_poly.pdbx_strand_id
1 'polypeptide(L)'
;MNPDANAANAPATPLAPPAALLRNACVDAAPLFAPPGFEGPDEAGERGSWEAMAHLAGEAVTTPRAAARRAFERELLVAGLPLAALPVESLHKPWCTPDGVMRASRGMYGGESAQHVRALCDACGLSVPPAFAAMPDHLTLLLELLAFFLEAGAEPSARMLVHDHFDWLGAYDATLAARAEQAAGAPAFDEEKRRDLAEGIAFMRGVVRSIDGAVHGWAEGTA
;
A
#
# COMPACT_ATOMS: atom_id res chain seq x y z
N MET A 1 55.22 -19.43 -10.68
CA MET A 1 55.00 -18.20 -9.91
C MET A 1 53.67 -17.64 -10.39
N ASN A 2 52.65 -17.68 -9.52
CA ASN A 2 51.26 -17.17 -9.68
C ASN A 2 51.24 -15.63 -9.84
N PRO A 3 50.10 -14.93 -10.02
CA PRO A 3 48.68 -15.32 -10.28
C PRO A 3 48.08 -14.46 -11.43
N ASP A 4 46.88 -14.67 -11.99
CA ASP A 4 45.58 -14.14 -11.56
C ASP A 4 44.53 -14.80 -12.49
N ALA A 5 43.83 -15.87 -12.10
CA ALA A 5 42.73 -15.90 -11.15
C ALA A 5 41.62 -14.87 -11.47
N ASN A 6 40.76 -15.23 -12.41
CA ASN A 6 39.31 -15.21 -12.26
C ASN A 6 38.73 -13.98 -11.51
N ALA A 7 38.60 -12.85 -12.21
CA ALA A 7 37.71 -11.79 -11.77
C ALA A 7 36.26 -12.23 -12.05
N ALA A 8 35.67 -12.90 -11.06
CA ALA A 8 34.27 -13.19 -10.97
C ALA A 8 33.46 -11.89 -11.12
N ASN A 9 32.80 -11.71 -12.26
CA ASN A 9 31.67 -10.79 -12.36
C ASN A 9 30.44 -11.53 -11.83
N ALA A 10 30.34 -11.62 -10.50
CA ALA A 10 29.04 -11.90 -9.88
C ALA A 10 28.22 -10.60 -9.95
N PRO A 11 26.97 -10.61 -10.44
CA PRO A 11 26.09 -9.49 -10.14
C PRO A 11 26.03 -9.39 -8.61
N ALA A 12 26.34 -8.21 -8.07
CA ALA A 12 26.04 -7.92 -6.67
C ALA A 12 24.53 -8.14 -6.49
N THR A 13 24.16 -9.25 -5.85
CA THR A 13 22.80 -9.47 -5.39
C THR A 13 22.45 -8.28 -4.50
N PRO A 14 21.38 -7.53 -4.79
CA PRO A 14 20.88 -6.54 -3.85
C PRO A 14 20.65 -7.28 -2.52
N LEU A 15 21.28 -6.78 -1.45
CA LEU A 15 21.10 -7.36 -0.14
C LEU A 15 19.74 -6.87 0.35
N ALA A 16 18.78 -7.80 0.50
CA ALA A 16 17.46 -7.57 1.10
C ALA A 16 17.53 -6.42 2.12
N PRO A 17 16.73 -5.35 2.00
CA PRO A 17 16.86 -4.21 2.90
C PRO A 17 16.67 -4.69 4.35
N PRO A 18 17.43 -4.16 5.32
CA PRO A 18 17.26 -4.54 6.72
C PRO A 18 15.79 -4.40 7.16
N ALA A 19 15.31 -5.37 7.94
CA ALA A 19 13.96 -5.34 8.52
C ALA A 19 13.63 -4.02 9.23
N ALA A 20 14.64 -3.39 9.85
CA ALA A 20 14.50 -2.09 10.50
C ALA A 20 14.22 -0.92 9.52
N LEU A 21 14.78 -0.95 8.31
CA LEU A 21 14.50 0.06 7.28
C LEU A 21 13.08 -0.10 6.74
N LEU A 22 12.67 -1.34 6.42
CA LEU A 22 11.31 -1.61 5.98
C LEU A 22 10.29 -1.22 7.05
N ARG A 23 10.55 -1.54 8.33
CA ARG A 23 9.72 -1.13 9.46
C ARG A 23 9.47 0.39 9.48
N ASN A 24 10.54 1.19 9.40
CA ASN A 24 10.42 2.65 9.37
C ASN A 24 9.58 3.11 8.17
N ALA A 25 9.89 2.59 6.99
CA ALA A 25 9.17 2.95 5.77
C ALA A 25 7.67 2.62 5.85
N CYS A 26 7.30 1.47 6.44
CA CYS A 26 5.90 1.10 6.68
C CYS A 26 5.18 2.10 7.58
N VAL A 27 5.80 2.48 8.71
CA VAL A 27 5.24 3.46 9.65
C VAL A 27 5.06 4.81 8.98
N ASP A 28 6.08 5.26 8.24
CA ASP A 28 6.05 6.56 7.60
C ASP A 28 4.99 6.58 6.47
N ALA A 29 4.83 5.49 5.69
CA ALA A 29 3.89 5.41 4.58
C ALA A 29 2.42 5.21 4.98
N ALA A 30 2.14 4.57 6.12
CA ALA A 30 0.78 4.19 6.54
C ALA A 30 -0.25 5.35 6.51
N PRO A 31 0.09 6.57 6.96
CA PRO A 31 -0.85 7.68 6.97
C PRO A 31 -1.24 8.21 5.58
N LEU A 32 -0.46 7.93 4.53
CA LEU A 32 -0.78 8.36 3.16
C LEU A 32 -2.09 7.77 2.63
N PHE A 33 -2.57 6.70 3.26
CA PHE A 33 -3.79 5.99 2.91
C PHE A 33 -4.93 6.26 3.89
N ALA A 34 -4.67 6.93 5.01
CA ALA A 34 -5.63 7.08 6.07
C ALA A 34 -6.92 7.77 5.59
N PRO A 35 -8.09 7.38 6.12
CA PRO A 35 -9.35 8.04 5.79
C PRO A 35 -9.30 9.54 6.12
N PRO A 36 -9.94 10.41 5.32
CA PRO A 36 -9.98 11.84 5.61
C PRO A 36 -10.49 12.13 7.02
N GLY A 37 -9.72 12.90 7.79
CA GLY A 37 -10.05 13.27 9.18
C GLY A 37 -9.51 12.32 10.25
N PHE A 38 -8.84 11.22 9.87
CA PHE A 38 -7.93 10.51 10.76
C PHE A 38 -6.61 11.29 10.85
N GLU A 39 -5.99 11.37 12.03
CA GLU A 39 -4.74 12.13 12.22
C GLU A 39 -3.69 11.70 11.19
N GLY A 40 -3.38 12.61 10.26
CA GLY A 40 -2.30 12.44 9.29
C GLY A 40 -1.02 13.11 9.81
N PRO A 41 0.14 12.80 9.20
CA PRO A 41 1.40 13.45 9.51
C PRO A 41 1.29 14.95 9.19
N ASP A 42 2.11 15.75 9.85
CA ASP A 42 2.31 17.13 9.43
C ASP A 42 2.98 17.18 8.04
N GLU A 43 2.99 18.35 7.39
CA GLU A 43 3.52 18.51 6.02
C GLU A 43 5.00 18.10 5.85
N ALA A 44 5.77 18.02 6.95
CA ALA A 44 7.16 17.58 6.96
C ALA A 44 7.26 16.05 7.06
N GLY A 45 6.41 15.43 7.89
CA GLY A 45 6.22 13.99 7.97
C GLY A 45 5.70 13.40 6.66
N GLU A 46 4.79 14.09 5.97
CA GLU A 46 4.24 13.65 4.68
C GLU A 46 5.35 13.33 3.66
N ARG A 47 6.36 14.20 3.48
CA ARG A 47 7.40 13.95 2.46
C ARG A 47 8.30 12.75 2.77
N GLY A 48 8.62 12.51 4.04
CA GLY A 48 9.41 11.34 4.44
C GLY A 48 8.67 10.01 4.19
N SER A 49 7.33 10.04 4.24
CA SER A 49 6.45 8.88 4.15
C SER A 49 6.64 7.98 2.94
N TRP A 50 6.83 8.56 1.75
CA TRP A 50 6.96 7.77 0.52
C TRP A 50 8.40 7.66 0.01
N GLU A 51 9.29 8.58 0.38
CA GLU A 51 10.69 8.58 -0.08
C GLU A 51 11.42 7.30 0.38
N ALA A 52 11.16 6.84 1.60
CA ALA A 52 11.73 5.61 2.12
C ALA A 52 11.27 4.38 1.30
N MET A 53 9.97 4.28 1.00
CA MET A 53 9.44 3.19 0.16
C MET A 53 9.98 3.23 -1.26
N ALA A 54 10.02 4.42 -1.87
CA ALA A 54 10.57 4.60 -3.21
C ALA A 54 12.05 4.20 -3.26
N HIS A 55 12.84 4.60 -2.26
CA HIS A 55 14.23 4.21 -2.13
C HIS A 55 14.40 2.69 -2.02
N LEU A 56 13.61 2.03 -1.15
CA LEU A 56 13.65 0.58 -0.97
C LEU A 56 13.26 -0.20 -2.23
N ALA A 57 12.35 0.34 -3.04
CA ALA A 57 11.93 -0.26 -4.31
C ALA A 57 12.83 0.12 -5.50
N GLY A 58 13.82 1.00 -5.32
CA GLY A 58 14.61 1.54 -6.43
C GLY A 58 13.81 2.43 -7.39
N GLU A 59 12.68 2.99 -6.93
CA GLU A 59 11.80 3.85 -7.69
C GLU A 59 12.04 5.33 -7.39
N ALA A 60 11.67 6.20 -8.33
CA ALA A 60 11.62 7.64 -8.12
C ALA A 60 10.15 8.10 -8.12
N VAL A 61 9.69 8.63 -6.99
CA VAL A 61 8.34 9.18 -6.83
C VAL A 61 8.42 10.70 -6.68
N THR A 62 7.81 11.41 -7.61
CA THR A 62 7.76 12.88 -7.57
C THR A 62 6.67 13.36 -6.63
N THR A 63 7.03 14.23 -5.69
CA THR A 63 6.09 14.88 -4.78
C THR A 63 5.03 15.67 -5.56
N PRO A 64 3.72 15.47 -5.28
CA PRO A 64 2.66 16.17 -5.97
C PRO A 64 2.48 17.57 -5.38
N ARG A 65 1.78 18.44 -6.11
CA ARG A 65 1.22 19.67 -5.55
C ARG A 65 0.19 19.34 -4.47
N ALA A 66 0.11 20.18 -3.44
CA ALA A 66 -0.87 20.03 -2.37
C ALA A 66 -2.32 19.97 -2.88
N ALA A 67 -2.65 20.73 -3.92
CA ALA A 67 -3.98 20.68 -4.56
C ALA A 67 -4.26 19.31 -5.20
N ALA A 68 -3.28 18.72 -5.88
CA ALA A 68 -3.39 17.41 -6.49
C ALA A 68 -3.54 16.30 -5.43
N ARG A 69 -2.76 16.37 -4.35
CA ARG A 69 -2.90 15.45 -3.20
C ARG A 69 -4.30 15.52 -2.58
N ARG A 70 -4.80 16.72 -2.28
CA ARG A 70 -6.15 16.93 -1.71
C ARG A 70 -7.26 16.50 -2.66
N ALA A 71 -7.09 16.70 -3.96
CA ALA A 71 -8.05 16.24 -4.97
C ALA A 71 -8.16 14.71 -4.97
N PHE A 72 -7.03 14.00 -4.91
CA PHE A 72 -7.01 12.55 -4.77
C PHE A 72 -7.73 12.08 -3.49
N GLU A 73 -7.36 12.64 -2.33
CA GLU A 73 -7.95 12.23 -1.04
C GLU A 73 -9.48 12.40 -1.03
N ARG A 74 -9.96 13.53 -1.54
CA ARG A 74 -11.39 13.85 -1.50
C ARG A 74 -12.23 13.05 -2.48
N GLU A 75 -11.67 12.62 -3.61
CA GLU A 75 -12.43 11.94 -4.67
C GLU A 75 -12.25 10.43 -4.68
N LEU A 76 -11.09 9.92 -4.22
CA LEU A 76 -10.74 8.50 -4.26
C LEU A 76 -10.76 7.84 -2.88
N LEU A 77 -10.40 8.55 -1.81
CA LEU A 77 -10.36 7.99 -0.44
C LEU A 77 -11.67 8.18 0.34
N VAL A 78 -12.73 8.66 -0.31
CA VAL A 78 -14.06 8.81 0.29
C VAL A 78 -15.03 7.78 -0.31
N ALA A 79 -15.55 6.92 0.56
CA ALA A 79 -16.52 5.90 0.18
C ALA A 79 -17.79 6.51 -0.46
N GLY A 80 -18.32 5.85 -1.47
CA GLY A 80 -19.58 6.24 -2.13
C GLY A 80 -19.47 7.31 -3.21
N LEU A 81 -18.28 7.87 -3.46
CA LEU A 81 -18.06 8.79 -4.58
C LEU A 81 -17.87 8.06 -5.92
N PRO A 82 -18.15 8.71 -7.07
CA PRO A 82 -18.03 8.09 -8.39
C PRO A 82 -16.62 7.62 -8.74
N LEU A 83 -15.59 8.26 -8.16
CA LEU A 83 -14.19 7.89 -8.36
C LEU A 83 -13.60 7.05 -7.22
N ALA A 84 -14.40 6.67 -6.22
CA ALA A 84 -13.90 5.99 -5.04
C ALA A 84 -13.04 4.75 -5.41
N ALA A 85 -11.87 4.67 -4.79
CA ALA A 85 -10.90 3.61 -4.92
C ALA A 85 -10.15 3.49 -3.59
N LEU A 86 -10.78 2.81 -2.64
CA LEU A 86 -10.29 2.70 -1.28
C LEU A 86 -9.19 1.63 -1.18
N PRO A 87 -8.14 1.89 -0.39
CA PRO A 87 -7.02 0.97 -0.19
C PRO A 87 -7.38 -0.09 0.85
N VAL A 88 -8.39 -0.91 0.55
CA VAL A 88 -8.91 -1.96 1.43
C VAL A 88 -8.89 -3.29 0.68
N GLU A 89 -8.15 -4.26 1.19
CA GLU A 89 -7.86 -5.53 0.53
C GLU A 89 -9.12 -6.27 0.05
N SER A 90 -10.14 -6.39 0.91
CA SER A 90 -11.38 -7.11 0.57
C SER A 90 -12.13 -6.53 -0.64
N LEU A 91 -11.90 -5.25 -0.98
CA LEU A 91 -12.50 -4.64 -2.16
C LEU A 91 -11.84 -5.11 -3.46
N HIS A 92 -10.57 -5.53 -3.39
CA HIS A 92 -9.75 -5.89 -4.55
C HIS A 92 -9.61 -7.40 -4.73
N LYS A 93 -9.76 -8.18 -3.65
CA LYS A 93 -9.76 -9.64 -3.70
C LYS A 93 -11.13 -10.22 -4.08
N PRO A 94 -11.17 -11.39 -4.74
CA PRO A 94 -12.39 -12.15 -4.93
C PRO A 94 -13.05 -12.51 -3.58
N TRP A 95 -14.38 -12.48 -3.52
CA TRP A 95 -15.13 -12.81 -2.31
C TRP A 95 -15.55 -14.30 -2.27
N CYS A 96 -15.20 -15.01 -1.20
CA CYS A 96 -15.76 -16.33 -0.87
C CYS A 96 -16.92 -16.16 0.10
N THR A 97 -18.07 -16.81 -0.15
CA THR A 97 -19.08 -17.00 0.91
C THR A 97 -18.59 -18.02 1.96
N PRO A 98 -19.15 -18.02 3.18
CA PRO A 98 -18.80 -18.97 4.24
C PRO A 98 -18.99 -20.46 3.88
N ASP A 99 -19.72 -20.75 2.82
CA ASP A 99 -19.92 -22.09 2.25
C ASP A 99 -18.82 -22.50 1.24
N GLY A 100 -17.79 -21.67 1.07
CA GLY A 100 -16.67 -21.90 0.15
C GLY A 100 -16.99 -21.59 -1.31
N VAL A 101 -18.16 -21.02 -1.62
CA VAL A 101 -18.50 -20.64 -3.00
C VAL A 101 -17.82 -19.32 -3.33
N MET A 102 -16.86 -19.36 -4.25
CA MET A 102 -16.30 -18.18 -4.90
C MET A 102 -17.41 -17.43 -5.63
N ARG A 103 -17.84 -16.31 -5.06
CA ARG A 103 -18.68 -15.35 -5.76
C ARG A 103 -17.73 -14.30 -6.29
N ALA A 104 -17.47 -14.33 -7.59
CA ALA A 104 -16.56 -13.42 -8.29
C ALA A 104 -16.92 -11.90 -8.17
N SER A 105 -17.85 -11.54 -7.28
CA SER A 105 -18.12 -10.18 -6.84
C SER A 105 -16.92 -9.65 -6.04
N ARG A 106 -16.13 -8.77 -6.66
CA ARG A 106 -15.21 -7.86 -5.96
C ARG A 106 -15.98 -6.66 -5.40
N GLY A 107 -15.33 -5.85 -4.57
CA GLY A 107 -15.88 -4.57 -4.11
C GLY A 107 -16.78 -4.64 -2.88
N MET A 108 -16.66 -5.69 -2.05
CA MET A 108 -17.39 -5.80 -0.78
C MET A 108 -16.45 -5.80 0.42
N TYR A 109 -16.84 -5.10 1.48
CA TYR A 109 -16.16 -5.14 2.76
C TYR A 109 -16.37 -6.47 3.49
N GLY A 110 -15.47 -6.79 4.42
CA GLY A 110 -15.68 -7.89 5.38
C GLY A 110 -15.48 -9.29 4.78
N GLY A 111 -14.72 -9.38 3.68
CA GLY A 111 -14.30 -10.66 3.11
C GLY A 111 -13.40 -11.49 4.04
N GLU A 112 -12.92 -12.62 3.54
CA GLU A 112 -12.01 -13.51 4.28
C GLU A 112 -10.75 -12.79 4.75
N SER A 113 -10.19 -11.90 3.93
CA SER A 113 -9.05 -11.03 4.28
C SER A 113 -9.32 -10.22 5.55
N ALA A 114 -10.43 -9.50 5.59
CA ALA A 114 -10.84 -8.67 6.73
C ALA A 114 -10.99 -9.49 8.02
N GLN A 115 -11.57 -10.70 7.92
CA GLN A 115 -11.73 -11.60 9.05
C GLN A 115 -10.37 -12.15 9.53
N HIS A 116 -9.46 -12.46 8.60
CA HIS A 116 -8.12 -12.93 8.93
C HIS A 116 -7.30 -11.83 9.62
N VAL A 117 -7.28 -10.61 9.09
CA VAL A 117 -6.59 -9.47 9.71
C VAL A 117 -7.15 -9.16 11.09
N ARG A 118 -8.48 -9.26 11.26
CA ARG A 118 -9.12 -9.14 12.59
C ARG A 118 -8.56 -10.16 13.58
N ALA A 119 -8.50 -11.43 13.19
CA ALA A 119 -7.98 -12.50 14.03
C ALA A 119 -6.49 -12.32 14.35
N LEU A 120 -5.68 -11.81 13.40
CA LEU A 120 -4.27 -11.47 13.63
C LEU A 120 -4.12 -10.36 14.67
N CYS A 121 -4.88 -9.27 14.55
CA CYS A 121 -4.89 -8.22 15.56
C CYS A 121 -5.25 -8.77 16.95
N ASP A 122 -6.33 -9.55 17.04
CA ASP A 122 -6.80 -10.14 18.30
C ASP A 122 -5.75 -11.07 18.92
N ALA A 123 -5.08 -11.90 18.10
CA ALA A 123 -4.00 -12.80 18.53
C ALA A 123 -2.76 -12.05 19.05
N CYS A 124 -2.49 -10.86 18.51
CA CYS A 124 -1.44 -9.97 18.98
C CYS A 124 -1.86 -9.09 20.18
N GLY A 125 -3.12 -9.17 20.63
CA GLY A 125 -3.65 -8.31 21.69
C GLY A 125 -3.87 -6.85 21.24
N LEU A 126 -3.97 -6.61 19.93
CA LEU A 126 -4.20 -5.30 19.33
C LEU A 126 -5.69 -5.08 19.08
N SER A 127 -6.19 -3.88 19.36
CA SER A 127 -7.55 -3.47 18.99
C SER A 127 -7.54 -2.70 17.68
N VAL A 128 -8.44 -3.00 16.75
CA VAL A 128 -8.61 -2.13 15.59
C VAL A 128 -9.36 -0.85 15.95
N PRO A 129 -8.85 0.34 15.53
CA PRO A 129 -9.49 1.60 15.86
C PRO A 129 -10.92 1.67 15.30
N PRO A 130 -11.85 2.37 15.98
CA PRO A 130 -13.23 2.50 15.52
C PRO A 130 -13.39 3.01 14.09
N ALA A 131 -12.50 3.90 13.64
CA ALA A 131 -12.47 4.43 12.27
C ALA A 131 -12.28 3.34 11.20
N PHE A 132 -11.68 2.20 11.56
CA PHE A 132 -11.40 1.08 10.67
C PHE A 132 -12.23 -0.17 11.02
N ALA A 133 -13.24 -0.05 11.89
CA ALA A 133 -14.02 -1.22 12.35
C ALA A 133 -14.65 -2.03 11.19
N ALA A 134 -15.09 -1.34 10.12
CA ALA A 134 -15.65 -1.95 8.92
C ALA A 134 -14.59 -2.45 7.91
N MET A 135 -13.32 -2.08 8.10
CA MET A 135 -12.20 -2.35 7.19
C MET A 135 -10.91 -2.68 7.96
N PRO A 136 -10.87 -3.81 8.70
CA PRO A 136 -9.64 -4.30 9.36
C PRO A 136 -8.43 -4.38 8.44
N ASP A 137 -8.68 -4.71 7.18
CA ASP A 137 -7.72 -4.98 6.11
C ASP A 137 -7.46 -3.75 5.23
N HIS A 138 -7.56 -2.57 5.84
CA HIS A 138 -7.16 -1.32 5.25
C HIS A 138 -5.62 -1.21 5.19
N LEU A 139 -5.06 -0.71 4.10
CA LEU A 139 -3.61 -0.69 3.87
C LEU A 139 -2.82 0.02 4.98
N THR A 140 -3.34 1.12 5.52
CA THR A 140 -2.78 1.76 6.74
C THR A 140 -2.55 0.75 7.86
N LEU A 141 -3.56 -0.06 8.21
CA LEU A 141 -3.44 -1.06 9.28
C LEU A 141 -2.53 -2.23 8.89
N LEU A 142 -2.52 -2.63 7.62
CA LEU A 142 -1.63 -3.68 7.13
C LEU A 142 -0.16 -3.26 7.23
N LEU A 143 0.16 -2.01 6.89
CA LEU A 143 1.51 -1.44 7.03
C LEU A 143 1.93 -1.33 8.50
N GLU A 144 1.02 -0.89 9.38
CA GLU A 144 1.27 -0.84 10.83
C GLU A 144 1.48 -2.24 11.42
N LEU A 145 0.68 -3.24 11.01
CA LEU A 145 0.80 -4.62 11.46
C LEU A 145 2.10 -5.27 10.95
N LEU A 146 2.52 -4.97 9.72
CA LEU A 146 3.81 -5.40 9.20
C LEU A 146 4.95 -4.79 10.01
N ALA A 147 4.90 -3.48 10.27
CA ALA A 147 5.88 -2.80 11.11
C ALA A 147 5.94 -3.41 12.52
N PHE A 148 4.80 -3.75 13.12
CA PHE A 148 4.71 -4.41 14.41
C PHE A 148 5.43 -5.77 14.43
N PHE A 149 5.21 -6.64 13.43
CA PHE A 149 5.92 -7.93 13.38
C PHE A 149 7.43 -7.75 13.17
N LEU A 150 7.85 -6.78 12.35
CA LEU A 150 9.26 -6.47 12.13
C LEU A 150 9.92 -5.93 13.42
N GLU A 151 9.21 -5.10 14.20
CA GLU A 151 9.67 -4.60 15.49
C GLU A 151 9.86 -5.72 16.51
N ALA A 152 8.94 -6.68 16.53
CA ALA A 152 9.00 -7.86 17.39
C ALA A 152 10.05 -8.90 16.96
N GLY A 153 10.74 -8.69 15.83
CA GLY A 153 11.66 -9.68 15.25
C GLY A 153 10.97 -10.94 14.72
N ALA A 154 9.66 -10.89 14.49
CA ALA A 154 8.85 -12.00 14.01
C ALA A 154 8.86 -12.11 12.48
N GLU A 155 10.06 -12.19 11.88
CA GLU A 155 10.20 -12.18 10.41
C GLU A 155 9.40 -13.26 9.67
N PRO A 156 9.31 -14.52 10.15
CA PRO A 156 8.47 -15.53 9.49
C PRO A 156 7.00 -15.11 9.41
N SER A 157 6.46 -14.51 10.48
CA SER A 157 5.09 -13.99 10.50
C SER A 157 4.93 -12.77 9.59
N ALA A 158 5.93 -11.86 9.58
CA ALA A 158 5.94 -10.71 8.67
C ALA A 158 5.94 -11.14 7.19
N ARG A 159 6.75 -12.14 6.82
CA ARG A 159 6.78 -12.67 5.44
C ARG A 159 5.45 -13.31 5.05
N MET A 160 4.82 -14.05 5.96
CA MET A 160 3.51 -14.64 5.71
C MET A 160 2.42 -13.58 5.57
N LEU A 161 2.45 -12.53 6.41
CA LEU A 161 1.57 -11.37 6.25
C LEU A 161 1.74 -10.71 4.86
N VAL A 162 2.97 -10.50 4.40
CA VAL A 162 3.23 -9.95 3.06
C VAL A 162 2.63 -10.83 1.97
N HIS A 163 2.92 -12.13 2.00
CA HIS A 163 2.40 -13.07 1.01
C HIS A 163 0.86 -13.10 0.98
N ASP A 164 0.23 -13.10 2.16
CA ASP A 164 -1.21 -13.29 2.28
C ASP A 164 -2.01 -12.00 2.12
N HIS A 165 -1.44 -10.83 2.41
CA HIS A 165 -2.17 -9.56 2.53
C HIS A 165 -1.63 -8.39 1.68
N PHE A 166 -0.59 -8.58 0.87
CA PHE A 166 -0.06 -7.55 -0.03
C PHE A 166 -0.09 -7.93 -1.53
N ASP A 167 -0.55 -9.13 -1.88
CA ASP A 167 -0.74 -9.63 -3.26
C ASP A 167 -1.83 -8.88 -4.07
N TRP A 168 -2.63 -8.02 -3.42
CA TRP A 168 -3.70 -7.24 -4.05
C TRP A 168 -3.25 -5.86 -4.53
N LEU A 169 -2.05 -5.38 -4.17
CA LEU A 169 -1.59 -4.03 -4.47
C LEU A 169 -1.53 -3.75 -5.98
N GLY A 170 -1.15 -4.74 -6.80
CA GLY A 170 -1.22 -4.64 -8.25
C GLY A 170 -2.65 -4.43 -8.79
N ALA A 171 -3.66 -5.06 -8.17
CA ALA A 171 -5.06 -4.85 -8.52
C ALA A 171 -5.55 -3.45 -8.08
N TYR A 172 -5.01 -2.93 -6.99
CA TYR A 172 -5.29 -1.57 -6.55
C TYR A 172 -4.68 -0.53 -7.49
N ASP A 173 -3.42 -0.68 -7.91
CA ASP A 173 -2.79 0.20 -8.91
C ASP A 173 -3.59 0.22 -10.22
N ALA A 174 -4.03 -0.95 -10.70
CA ALA A 174 -4.89 -1.04 -11.88
C ALA A 174 -6.23 -0.31 -11.70
N THR A 175 -6.82 -0.37 -10.50
CA THR A 175 -8.04 0.38 -10.18
C THR A 175 -7.78 1.88 -10.22
N LEU A 176 -6.67 2.35 -9.64
CA LEU A 176 -6.27 3.76 -9.70
C LEU A 176 -6.06 4.23 -11.14
N ALA A 177 -5.43 3.41 -11.99
CA ALA A 177 -5.27 3.70 -13.41
C ALA A 177 -6.62 3.89 -14.12
N ALA A 178 -7.58 2.99 -13.90
CA ALA A 178 -8.92 3.10 -14.46
C ALA A 178 -9.66 4.35 -13.96
N ARG A 179 -9.47 4.75 -12.69
CA ARG A 179 -10.03 6.00 -12.15
C ARG A 179 -9.42 7.25 -12.78
N ALA A 180 -8.13 7.23 -13.15
CA ALA A 180 -7.52 8.32 -13.88
C ALA A 180 -8.16 8.52 -15.26
N GLU A 181 -8.41 7.43 -16.00
CA GLU A 181 -9.11 7.48 -17.29
C GLU A 181 -10.54 8.01 -17.14
N GLN A 182 -11.27 7.53 -16.13
CA GLN A 182 -12.62 8.00 -15.83
C GLN A 182 -12.64 9.49 -15.45
N ALA A 183 -11.68 9.96 -14.65
CA ALA A 183 -11.55 11.36 -14.26
C ALA A 183 -11.27 12.26 -15.47
N ALA A 184 -10.38 11.83 -16.37
CA ALA A 184 -10.05 12.56 -17.59
C ALA A 184 -11.27 12.73 -18.52
N GLY A 185 -12.12 11.70 -18.62
CA GLY A 185 -13.34 11.73 -19.42
C GLY A 185 -14.56 12.36 -18.74
N ALA A 186 -14.47 12.74 -17.46
CA ALA A 186 -15.63 13.21 -16.71
C ALA A 186 -16.08 14.61 -17.15
N PRO A 187 -17.33 14.79 -17.63
CA PRO A 187 -17.84 16.11 -18.04
C PRO A 187 -18.12 17.02 -16.84
N ALA A 188 -18.28 16.44 -15.64
CA ALA A 188 -18.56 17.18 -14.41
C ALA A 188 -17.33 17.89 -13.81
N PHE A 189 -16.12 17.61 -14.30
CA PHE A 189 -14.89 18.23 -13.81
C PHE A 189 -14.41 19.31 -14.77
N ASP A 190 -13.94 20.43 -14.22
CA ASP A 190 -13.21 21.42 -15.00
C ASP A 190 -11.78 20.94 -15.27
N GLU A 191 -11.06 21.70 -16.10
CA GLU A 191 -9.71 21.33 -16.52
C GLU A 191 -8.71 21.35 -15.35
N GLU A 192 -8.90 22.26 -14.40
CA GLU A 192 -8.05 22.35 -13.21
C GLU A 192 -8.17 21.08 -12.35
N LYS A 193 -9.40 20.66 -12.06
CA LYS A 193 -9.69 19.44 -11.30
C LYS A 193 -9.21 18.18 -12.02
N ARG A 194 -9.36 18.09 -13.35
CA ARG A 194 -8.82 16.95 -14.12
C ARG A 194 -7.30 16.85 -13.99
N ARG A 195 -6.60 17.97 -14.14
CA ARG A 195 -5.14 18.04 -13.99
C ARG A 195 -4.70 17.66 -12.58
N ASP A 196 -5.38 18.19 -11.56
CA ASP A 196 -5.07 17.88 -10.15
C ASP A 196 -5.33 16.39 -9.83
N LEU A 197 -6.41 15.81 -10.34
CA LEU A 197 -6.69 14.38 -10.20
C LEU A 197 -5.66 13.52 -10.95
N ALA A 198 -5.30 13.88 -12.18
CA ALA A 198 -4.31 13.13 -12.96
C ALA A 198 -2.96 13.09 -12.24
N GLU A 199 -2.50 14.23 -11.71
CA GLU A 199 -1.25 14.31 -10.94
C GLU A 199 -1.34 13.55 -9.61
N GLY A 200 -2.41 13.74 -8.84
CA GLY A 200 -2.59 13.08 -7.54
C GLY A 200 -2.69 11.56 -7.66
N ILE A 201 -3.42 11.07 -8.67
CA ILE A 201 -3.51 9.64 -8.96
C ILE A 201 -2.16 9.10 -9.42
N ALA A 202 -1.46 9.77 -10.35
CA ALA A 202 -0.15 9.32 -10.81
C ALA A 202 0.88 9.21 -9.68
N PHE A 203 0.89 10.18 -8.77
CA PHE A 203 1.70 10.12 -7.56
C PHE A 203 1.37 8.89 -6.71
N MET A 204 0.08 8.68 -6.38
CA MET A 204 -0.32 7.57 -5.52
C MET A 204 -0.06 6.20 -6.13
N ARG A 205 -0.18 6.08 -7.45
CA ARG A 205 0.24 4.89 -8.17
C ARG A 205 1.74 4.61 -8.03
N GLY A 206 2.57 5.67 -8.08
CA GLY A 206 4.00 5.57 -7.77
C GLY A 206 4.23 5.02 -6.37
N VAL A 207 3.59 5.61 -5.36
CA VAL A 207 3.69 5.15 -3.95
C VAL A 207 3.25 3.69 -3.79
N VAL A 208 2.12 3.29 -4.38
CA VAL A 208 1.61 1.91 -4.27
C VAL A 208 2.59 0.89 -4.87
N ARG A 209 3.18 1.19 -6.05
CA ARG A 209 4.18 0.31 -6.67
C ARG A 209 5.47 0.24 -5.85
N SER A 210 5.90 1.37 -5.27
CA SER A 210 7.05 1.39 -4.37
C SER A 210 6.80 0.53 -3.12
N ILE A 211 5.60 0.58 -2.54
CA ILE A 211 5.23 -0.29 -1.41
C ILE A 211 5.25 -1.76 -1.85
N ASP A 212 4.59 -2.09 -2.96
CA ASP A 212 4.52 -3.44 -3.51
C ASP A 212 5.92 -4.04 -3.74
N GLY A 213 6.79 -3.29 -4.42
CA GLY A 213 8.17 -3.70 -4.65
C GLY A 213 8.99 -3.86 -3.36
N ALA A 214 8.85 -2.93 -2.41
CA ALA A 214 9.62 -2.95 -1.16
C ALA A 214 9.22 -4.11 -0.25
N VAL A 215 7.91 -4.36 -0.06
CA VAL A 215 7.44 -5.42 0.85
C VAL A 215 7.70 -6.81 0.28
N HIS A 216 7.43 -7.04 -1.01
CA HIS A 216 7.67 -8.34 -1.65
C HIS A 216 9.17 -8.59 -1.86
N GLY A 217 9.92 -7.58 -2.29
CA GLY A 217 11.37 -7.69 -2.42
C GLY A 217 12.06 -8.04 -1.09
N TRP A 218 11.60 -7.46 0.02
CA TRP A 218 12.06 -7.87 1.34
C TRP A 218 11.64 -9.30 1.71
N ALA A 219 10.37 -9.67 1.45
CA ALA A 219 9.81 -10.97 1.82
C ALA A 219 10.43 -12.14 1.04
N GLU A 220 10.82 -11.92 -0.21
CA GLU A 220 11.51 -12.88 -1.08
C GLU A 220 13.04 -12.87 -0.88
N GLY A 221 13.58 -11.80 -0.29
CA GLY A 221 15.02 -11.59 -0.13
C GLY A 221 15.72 -11.15 -1.41
N THR A 222 15.01 -10.46 -2.31
CA THR A 222 15.40 -10.15 -3.69
C THR A 222 15.66 -8.66 -3.99
N ALA A 223 15.45 -7.75 -3.02
CA ALA A 223 15.61 -6.30 -3.22
C ALA A 223 16.80 -5.67 -2.48
#